data_AF-A0A0L0QKK2-F1
#
_entry.id   AF-A0A0L0QKK2-F1
#
_cell.length_a   1.000
_cell.length_b   1.000
_cell.length_c   1.000
_cell.angle_alpha   90.00
_cell.angle_beta   90.00
_cell.angle_gamma   90.00
#
_symmetry.space_group_name_H-M   'P 1'
#
loop_
_entity.id
_entity.type
_entity.pdbx_description
1 polymer ?
#
loop_
_entity_poly.entity_id
_entity_poly.type
_entity_poly.pdbx_seq_one_letter_code
_entity_poly.pdbx_strand_id
1 'polypeptide(L)'
;MVGEGIFPEAILKLRDSITKMFSVIEDISKNPILEIDPSEFEPAQYEILKNIDEEIKRQELNYWCIDEDVLNHFYDVQEINDSNLTDYVQEHLDEIIHSLLEEPLFQLHESLIKETEEAFKNKYYKLCLFPLFTLFEQVIVSWYYNQLESGAPQKTKTKDRNFKNKITVDENIEEDILIIFARSIVRMYKKTFDKFGNEPSKGLQRNAMFHGYYFYDEIGKRHILQLFQLLKASTVLKFVDKKFVLKSN
;
A
#
# COMPACT_ATOMS: atom_id res chain seq x y z
N MET A 1 4.57 12.81 48.24
CA MET A 1 4.70 11.36 47.99
C MET A 1 4.32 11.12 46.55
N VAL A 2 5.28 10.64 45.77
CA VAL A 2 5.21 10.49 44.31
C VAL A 2 4.41 9.24 43.98
N GLY A 3 3.49 9.34 43.01
CA GLY A 3 2.63 8.25 42.58
C GLY A 3 3.39 7.21 41.75
N GLU A 4 3.77 6.12 42.39
CA GLU A 4 4.26 4.91 41.75
C GLU A 4 3.06 4.01 41.38
N GLY A 5 2.86 3.69 40.10
CA GLY A 5 1.90 2.63 39.74
C GLY A 5 1.38 2.56 38.30
N ILE A 6 1.44 3.62 37.50
CA ILE A 6 0.77 3.63 36.17
C ILE A 6 1.75 3.51 34.98
N PHE A 7 3.04 3.76 35.19
CA PHE A 7 4.04 3.81 34.12
C PHE A 7 4.59 2.47 33.59
N PRO A 8 4.76 1.40 34.38
CA PRO A 8 5.46 0.20 33.90
C PRO A 8 4.71 -0.54 32.77
N GLU A 9 3.40 -0.69 32.89
CA GLU A 9 2.59 -1.47 31.93
C GLU A 9 2.45 -0.75 30.59
N ALA A 10 2.25 0.57 30.60
CA ALA A 10 2.18 1.38 29.38
C ALA A 10 3.52 1.38 28.63
N ILE A 11 4.64 1.49 29.35
CA ILE A 11 5.99 1.40 28.77
C ILE A 11 6.24 0.01 28.18
N LEU A 12 5.80 -1.06 28.85
CA LEU A 12 5.92 -2.43 28.34
C LEU A 12 5.09 -2.62 27.06
N LYS A 13 3.83 -2.18 27.03
CA LYS A 13 2.98 -2.26 25.82
C LYS A 13 3.55 -1.46 24.65
N LEU A 14 4.11 -0.29 24.92
CA LEU A 14 4.78 0.52 23.89
C LEU A 14 6.02 -0.19 23.36
N ARG A 15 6.87 -0.72 24.25
CA ARG A 15 8.06 -1.50 23.88
C ARG A 15 7.67 -2.70 23.02
N ASP A 16 6.64 -3.44 23.41
CA ASP A 16 6.18 -4.63 22.67
C ASP A 16 5.67 -4.25 21.28
N SER A 17 4.92 -3.14 21.19
CA SER A 17 4.42 -2.63 19.91
C SER A 17 5.56 -2.20 18.98
N ILE A 18 6.54 -1.48 19.50
CA ILE A 18 7.75 -1.07 18.77
C ILE A 18 8.55 -2.31 18.34
N THR A 19 8.71 -3.30 19.22
CA THR A 19 9.45 -4.53 18.92
C THR A 19 8.78 -5.32 17.81
N LYS A 20 7.45 -5.45 17.87
CA LYS A 20 6.65 -6.07 16.80
C LYS A 20 6.86 -5.36 15.46
N MET A 21 6.72 -4.04 15.43
CA MET A 21 6.92 -3.24 14.22
C MET A 21 8.31 -3.46 13.61
N PHE A 22 9.38 -3.40 14.42
CA PHE A 22 10.73 -3.67 13.93
C PHE A 22 10.91 -5.10 13.42
N SER A 23 10.30 -6.10 14.06
CA SER A 23 10.36 -7.48 13.57
C SER A 23 9.66 -7.64 12.22
N VAL A 24 8.52 -6.97 12.00
CA VAL A 24 7.83 -6.96 10.70
C VAL A 24 8.70 -6.33 9.62
N ILE A 25 9.30 -5.17 9.91
CA ILE A 25 10.23 -4.50 8.99
C ILE A 25 11.38 -5.45 8.63
N GLU A 26 12.01 -6.06 9.62
CA GLU A 26 13.16 -6.94 9.43
C GLU A 26 12.80 -8.18 8.62
N ASP A 27 11.71 -8.86 8.97
CA ASP A 27 11.27 -10.08 8.31
C ASP A 27 10.82 -9.82 6.86
N ILE A 28 9.96 -8.81 6.65
CA ILE A 28 9.53 -8.45 5.29
C ILE A 28 10.75 -8.06 4.47
N SER A 29 11.67 -7.26 5.00
CA SER A 29 12.87 -6.83 4.27
C SER A 29 13.73 -8.03 3.84
N LYS A 30 13.96 -8.99 4.74
CA LYS A 30 14.82 -10.16 4.49
C LYS A 30 14.18 -11.24 3.62
N ASN A 31 12.87 -11.45 3.73
CA ASN A 31 12.22 -12.55 3.04
C ASN A 31 12.00 -12.23 1.55
N PRO A 32 12.38 -13.13 0.63
CA PRO A 32 12.08 -12.96 -0.79
C PRO A 32 10.57 -12.86 -1.03
N ILE A 33 10.20 -11.97 -1.96
CA ILE A 33 8.84 -11.93 -2.50
C ILE A 33 8.74 -13.08 -3.51
N LEU A 34 7.65 -13.85 -3.44
CA LEU A 34 7.40 -14.92 -4.40
C LEU A 34 7.10 -14.31 -5.78
N GLU A 35 7.73 -14.85 -6.81
CA GLU A 35 7.46 -14.48 -8.20
C GLU A 35 6.40 -15.42 -8.80
N ILE A 36 5.86 -15.07 -9.96
CA ILE A 36 4.93 -15.94 -10.71
C ILE A 36 5.73 -17.12 -11.27
N ASP A 37 5.35 -18.36 -10.93
CA ASP A 37 5.97 -19.56 -11.50
C ASP A 37 5.30 -19.89 -12.85
N PRO A 38 6.01 -19.83 -13.99
CA PRO A 38 5.44 -20.15 -15.29
C PRO A 38 4.86 -21.57 -15.39
N SER A 39 5.31 -22.49 -14.53
CA SER A 39 4.86 -23.88 -14.54
C SER A 39 3.50 -24.10 -13.87
N GLU A 40 2.97 -23.10 -13.16
CA GLU A 40 1.68 -23.15 -12.49
C GLU A 40 0.50 -22.76 -13.41
N PHE A 41 0.78 -22.25 -14.61
CA PHE A 41 -0.23 -21.63 -15.49
C PHE A 41 -0.18 -22.14 -16.92
N GLU A 42 -1.34 -22.12 -17.58
CA GLU A 42 -1.39 -22.26 -19.03
C GLU A 42 -0.69 -21.06 -19.71
N PRO A 43 -0.02 -21.25 -20.86
CA PRO A 43 0.81 -20.20 -21.47
C PRO A 43 0.09 -18.86 -21.69
N ALA A 44 -1.18 -18.89 -22.11
CA ALA A 44 -1.96 -17.67 -22.32
C ALA A 44 -2.27 -16.93 -21.01
N GLN A 45 -2.51 -17.66 -19.91
CA GLN A 45 -2.78 -17.09 -18.59
C GLN A 45 -1.50 -16.50 -18.00
N TYR A 46 -0.39 -17.24 -18.11
CA TYR A 46 0.92 -16.77 -17.69
C TYR A 46 1.30 -15.44 -18.34
N GLU A 47 1.12 -15.31 -19.65
CA GLU A 47 1.44 -14.06 -20.36
C GLU A 47 0.58 -12.89 -19.89
N ILE A 48 -0.71 -13.10 -19.57
CA ILE A 48 -1.56 -12.05 -18.99
C ILE A 48 -1.02 -11.60 -17.61
N LEU A 49 -0.81 -12.56 -16.70
CA LEU A 49 -0.33 -12.29 -15.34
C LEU A 49 1.05 -11.60 -15.35
N LYS A 50 1.95 -12.06 -16.21
CA LYS A 50 3.27 -11.47 -16.41
C LYS A 50 3.17 -10.03 -16.92
N ASN A 51 2.34 -9.76 -17.93
CA ASN A 51 2.18 -8.41 -18.46
C ASN A 51 1.62 -7.44 -17.40
N ILE A 52 0.67 -7.91 -16.58
CA ILE A 52 0.14 -7.15 -15.45
C ILE A 52 1.23 -6.86 -14.41
N ASP A 53 1.98 -7.87 -13.95
CA ASP A 53 3.04 -7.68 -12.96
C ASP A 53 4.19 -6.79 -13.48
N GLU A 54 4.54 -6.90 -14.76
CA GLU A 54 5.53 -6.02 -15.40
C GLU A 54 5.06 -4.57 -15.47
N GLU A 55 3.79 -4.32 -15.81
CA GLU A 55 3.21 -2.97 -15.80
C GLU A 55 3.21 -2.39 -14.38
N ILE A 56 2.77 -3.15 -13.40
CA ILE A 56 2.79 -2.74 -11.99
C ILE A 56 4.21 -2.40 -11.54
N LYS A 57 5.20 -3.26 -11.83
CA LYS A 57 6.62 -3.03 -11.52
C LYS A 57 7.17 -1.77 -12.19
N ARG A 58 6.73 -1.41 -13.40
CA ARG A 58 7.10 -0.13 -14.05
C ARG A 58 6.61 1.07 -13.24
N GLN A 59 5.36 1.04 -12.79
CA GLN A 59 4.78 2.15 -12.02
C GLN A 59 5.39 2.28 -10.63
N GLU A 60 5.76 1.16 -10.00
CA GLU A 60 6.47 1.13 -8.71
C GLU A 60 7.78 1.92 -8.76
N LEU A 61 8.48 1.99 -9.91
CA LEU A 61 9.72 2.79 -10.06
C LEU A 61 9.48 4.26 -9.73
N ASN A 62 8.30 4.78 -10.07
CA ASN A 62 7.87 6.15 -9.80
C ASN A 62 7.10 6.29 -8.48
N TYR A 63 7.05 5.24 -7.66
CA TYR A 63 6.31 5.17 -6.39
C TYR A 63 4.78 5.14 -6.52
N TRP A 64 4.26 4.73 -7.68
CA TRP A 64 2.84 4.45 -7.83
C TRP A 64 2.55 2.98 -7.52
N CYS A 65 1.63 2.76 -6.57
CA CYS A 65 1.11 1.44 -6.24
C CYS A 65 -0.30 1.31 -6.86
N ILE A 66 -0.37 0.75 -8.06
CA ILE A 66 -1.65 0.63 -8.77
C ILE A 66 -2.49 -0.50 -8.19
N ASP A 67 -3.81 -0.31 -8.14
CA ASP A 67 -4.79 -1.31 -7.72
C ASP A 67 -5.70 -1.71 -8.88
N GLU A 68 -6.71 -2.54 -8.59
CA GLU A 68 -7.67 -3.00 -9.59
C GLU A 68 -8.38 -1.83 -10.30
N ASP A 69 -8.78 -0.78 -9.58
CA ASP A 69 -9.52 0.33 -10.18
C ASP A 69 -8.64 1.11 -11.16
N VAL A 70 -7.39 1.37 -10.79
CA VAL A 70 -6.40 2.03 -11.67
C VAL A 70 -6.11 1.16 -12.88
N LEU A 71 -5.86 -0.13 -12.68
CA LEU A 71 -5.59 -1.06 -13.78
C LEU A 71 -6.79 -1.06 -14.74
N ASN A 72 -7.99 -1.27 -14.24
CA ASN A 72 -9.22 -1.32 -15.03
C ASN A 72 -9.50 -0.03 -15.81
N HIS A 73 -9.17 1.12 -15.25
CA HIS A 73 -9.33 2.41 -15.90
C HIS A 73 -8.42 2.55 -17.13
N PHE A 74 -7.18 2.06 -17.04
CA PHE A 74 -6.18 2.29 -18.09
C PHE A 74 -5.93 1.10 -19.03
N TYR A 75 -6.24 -0.14 -18.64
CA TYR A 75 -5.77 -1.40 -19.26
C TYR A 75 -5.97 -1.52 -20.79
N ASP A 76 -6.85 -0.72 -21.40
CA ASP A 76 -7.01 -0.63 -22.87
C ASP A 76 -7.15 0.81 -23.40
N VAL A 77 -7.08 1.83 -22.54
CA VAL A 77 -7.40 3.21 -22.93
C VAL A 77 -6.13 3.94 -23.36
N GLN A 78 -5.05 3.77 -22.60
CA GLN A 78 -3.78 4.43 -22.82
C GLN A 78 -2.68 3.82 -21.95
N GLU A 79 -1.42 4.08 -22.30
CA GLU A 79 -0.27 3.73 -21.46
C GLU A 79 -0.35 4.46 -20.11
N ILE A 80 -0.12 3.72 -19.02
CA ILE A 80 -0.08 4.28 -17.67
C ILE A 80 1.23 5.05 -17.49
N ASN A 81 1.15 6.32 -17.10
CA ASN A 81 2.32 7.14 -16.84
C ASN A 81 2.10 8.07 -15.65
N ASP A 82 3.18 8.75 -15.24
CA ASP A 82 3.14 9.57 -14.03
C ASP A 82 2.11 10.70 -14.08
N SER A 83 1.91 11.32 -15.25
CA SER A 83 0.96 12.42 -15.41
C SER A 83 -0.48 11.94 -15.27
N ASN A 84 -0.86 10.92 -16.04
CA ASN A 84 -2.24 10.45 -16.02
C ASN A 84 -2.63 9.77 -14.70
N LEU A 85 -1.69 9.13 -14.01
CA LEU A 85 -1.91 8.62 -12.64
C LEU A 85 -2.10 9.76 -11.65
N THR A 86 -1.29 10.82 -11.74
CA THR A 86 -1.44 11.99 -10.87
C THR A 86 -2.83 12.61 -11.04
N ASP A 87 -3.25 12.80 -12.29
CA ASP A 87 -4.56 13.39 -12.61
C ASP A 87 -5.70 12.47 -12.15
N TYR A 88 -5.64 11.17 -12.45
CA TYR A 88 -6.64 10.20 -12.03
C TYR A 88 -6.81 10.16 -10.50
N VAL A 89 -5.72 10.00 -9.75
CA VAL A 89 -5.77 9.91 -8.28
C VAL A 89 -6.25 11.22 -7.67
N GLN A 90 -5.88 12.36 -8.27
CA GLN A 90 -6.37 13.65 -7.84
C GLN A 90 -7.88 13.81 -8.06
N GLU A 91 -8.40 13.39 -9.21
CA GLU A 91 -9.83 13.47 -9.55
C GLU A 91 -10.68 12.55 -8.67
N HIS A 92 -10.13 11.40 -8.28
CA HIS A 92 -10.81 10.41 -7.45
C HIS A 92 -10.45 10.52 -5.95
N LEU A 93 -9.71 11.56 -5.53
CA LEU A 93 -9.19 11.65 -4.16
C LEU A 93 -10.30 11.60 -3.09
N ASP A 94 -11.41 12.29 -3.32
CA ASP A 94 -12.54 12.30 -2.39
C ASP A 94 -13.16 10.89 -2.27
N GLU A 95 -13.24 10.13 -3.37
CA GLU A 95 -13.72 8.74 -3.39
C GLU A 95 -12.73 7.80 -2.68
N ILE A 96 -11.43 8.00 -2.90
CA ILE A 96 -10.36 7.28 -2.21
C ILE A 96 -10.51 7.48 -0.70
N ILE A 97 -10.58 8.73 -0.24
CA ILE A 97 -10.70 9.04 1.19
C ILE A 97 -12.00 8.47 1.77
N HIS A 98 -13.12 8.60 1.05
CA HIS A 98 -14.38 8.02 1.48
C HIS A 98 -14.26 6.50 1.65
N SER A 99 -13.67 5.79 0.69
CA SER A 99 -13.47 4.34 0.79
C SER A 99 -12.61 3.96 2.00
N LEU A 100 -11.55 4.73 2.30
CA LEU A 100 -10.72 4.51 3.48
C LEU A 100 -11.51 4.70 4.78
N LEU A 101 -12.43 5.66 4.85
CA LEU A 101 -13.24 5.89 6.04
C LEU A 101 -14.32 4.82 6.25
N GLU A 102 -14.74 4.11 5.20
CA GLU A 102 -15.69 3.00 5.28
C GLU A 102 -15.01 1.65 5.62
N GLU A 103 -13.71 1.54 5.39
CA GLU A 103 -12.95 0.32 5.67
C GLU A 103 -12.75 0.13 7.19
N PRO A 104 -13.19 -1.00 7.77
CA PRO A 104 -13.09 -1.26 9.21
C PRO A 104 -11.65 -1.15 9.75
N LEU A 105 -10.67 -1.44 8.90
CA LEU A 105 -9.24 -1.32 9.20
C LEU A 105 -8.84 0.08 9.69
N PHE A 106 -9.54 1.13 9.24
CA PHE A 106 -9.20 2.50 9.54
C PHE A 106 -10.15 3.17 10.55
N GLN A 107 -11.11 2.42 11.12
CA GLN A 107 -12.11 2.97 12.03
C GLN A 107 -11.50 3.70 13.24
N LEU A 108 -10.41 3.16 13.80
CA LEU A 108 -9.70 3.80 14.94
C LEU A 108 -8.87 5.03 14.53
N HIS A 109 -8.73 5.28 13.23
CA HIS A 109 -7.89 6.34 12.67
C HIS A 109 -8.68 7.31 11.78
N GLU A 110 -10.01 7.31 11.86
CA GLU A 110 -10.90 8.16 11.08
C GLU A 110 -10.53 9.65 11.19
N SER A 111 -10.27 10.13 12.42
CA SER A 111 -9.88 11.52 12.66
C SER A 111 -8.54 11.87 12.00
N LEU A 112 -7.59 10.94 12.04
CA LEU A 112 -6.27 11.11 11.45
C LEU A 112 -6.36 11.24 9.92
N ILE A 113 -7.24 10.45 9.28
CA ILE A 113 -7.49 10.54 7.83
C ILE A 113 -8.13 11.89 7.48
N LYS A 114 -9.14 12.34 8.22
CA LYS A 114 -9.82 13.62 7.99
C LYS A 114 -8.90 14.82 8.18
N GLU A 115 -8.07 14.81 9.21
CA GLU A 115 -7.06 15.85 9.44
C GLU A 115 -6.01 15.87 8.32
N THR A 116 -5.65 14.70 7.79
CA THR A 116 -4.72 14.58 6.64
C THR A 116 -5.33 15.16 5.37
N GLU A 117 -6.62 14.90 5.11
CA GLU A 117 -7.36 15.49 4.01
C GLU A 117 -7.40 17.02 4.11
N GLU A 118 -7.72 17.56 5.29
CA GLU A 118 -7.72 19.00 5.53
C GLU A 118 -6.33 19.61 5.31
N ALA A 119 -5.28 18.97 5.83
CA ALA A 119 -3.91 19.39 5.59
C ALA A 119 -3.55 19.38 4.10
N PHE A 120 -3.98 18.36 3.36
CA PHE A 120 -3.78 18.25 1.92
C PHE A 120 -4.49 19.39 1.16
N LYS A 121 -5.76 19.67 1.48
CA LYS A 121 -6.55 20.77 0.90
C LYS A 121 -5.90 22.13 1.15
N ASN A 122 -5.29 22.31 2.32
CA ASN A 122 -4.53 23.51 2.69
C ASN A 122 -3.07 23.51 2.18
N LYS A 123 -2.67 22.54 1.36
CA LYS A 123 -1.31 22.40 0.77
C LYS A 123 -0.19 22.18 1.80
N TYR A 124 -0.53 21.69 3.00
CA TYR A 124 0.44 21.31 4.02
C TYR A 124 0.96 19.88 3.79
N TYR A 125 1.56 19.64 2.63
CA TYR A 125 1.97 18.30 2.19
C TYR A 125 2.93 17.60 3.16
N LYS A 126 3.88 18.35 3.75
CA LYS A 126 4.83 17.83 4.75
C LYS A 126 4.10 17.24 5.98
N LEU A 127 2.97 17.83 6.39
CA LEU A 127 2.17 17.35 7.52
C LEU A 127 1.38 16.09 7.17
N CYS A 128 1.07 15.86 5.89
CA CYS A 128 0.32 14.68 5.43
C CYS A 128 1.17 13.40 5.48
N LEU A 129 2.50 13.51 5.39
CA LEU A 129 3.40 12.36 5.34
C LEU A 129 3.27 11.45 6.56
N PHE A 130 3.34 12.04 7.76
CA PHE A 130 3.37 11.27 8.99
C PHE A 130 2.09 10.43 9.21
N PRO A 131 0.88 11.02 9.11
CA PRO A 131 -0.37 10.26 9.13
C PRO A 131 -0.40 9.11 8.12
N LEU A 132 -0.10 9.37 6.85
CA LEU A 132 -0.23 8.37 5.79
C LEU A 132 0.76 7.21 5.95
N PHE A 133 2.01 7.50 6.32
CA PHE A 133 2.97 6.44 6.62
C PHE A 133 2.57 5.62 7.84
N THR A 134 2.02 6.27 8.88
CA THR A 134 1.57 5.58 10.10
C THR A 134 0.41 4.62 9.78
N LEU A 135 -0.56 5.08 8.99
CA LEU A 135 -1.69 4.25 8.55
C LEU A 135 -1.20 3.06 7.72
N PHE A 136 -0.31 3.29 6.76
CA PHE A 136 0.23 2.22 5.92
C PHE A 136 1.06 1.20 6.72
N GLU A 137 1.92 1.66 7.64
CA GLU A 137 2.68 0.80 8.54
C GLU A 137 1.75 -0.08 9.39
N GLN A 138 0.65 0.49 9.88
CA GLN A 138 -0.36 -0.26 10.64
C GLN A 138 -1.07 -1.32 9.79
N VAL A 139 -1.38 -1.04 8.51
CA VAL A 139 -1.95 -2.06 7.59
C VAL A 139 -0.99 -3.24 7.45
N ILE A 140 0.29 -2.95 7.21
CA ILE A 140 1.31 -3.98 6.98
C ILE A 140 1.53 -4.83 8.23
N VAL A 141 1.66 -4.19 9.41
CA VAL A 141 1.79 -4.91 10.69
C VAL A 141 0.57 -5.79 10.95
N SER A 142 -0.64 -5.27 10.72
CA SER A 142 -1.88 -6.03 10.92
C SER A 142 -1.96 -7.22 9.96
N TRP A 143 -1.61 -7.04 8.69
CA TRP A 143 -1.55 -8.13 7.71
C TRP A 143 -0.53 -9.19 8.13
N TYR A 144 0.68 -8.77 8.51
CA TYR A 144 1.76 -9.68 8.90
C TYR A 144 1.37 -10.59 10.07
N TYR A 145 0.65 -10.06 11.06
CA TYR A 145 0.17 -10.83 12.21
C TYR A 145 -1.21 -11.48 12.01
N ASN A 146 -1.76 -11.48 10.79
CA ASN A 146 -3.10 -12.00 10.46
C ASN A 146 -4.21 -11.37 11.32
N GLN A 147 -4.12 -10.05 11.53
CA GLN A 147 -5.05 -9.24 12.33
C GLN A 147 -5.97 -8.38 11.49
N LEU A 148 -5.85 -8.44 10.15
CA LEU A 148 -6.88 -7.89 9.28
C LEU A 148 -8.11 -8.80 9.40
N GLU A 149 -9.21 -8.28 9.93
CA GLU A 149 -10.48 -9.02 9.87
C GLU A 149 -10.80 -9.28 8.41
N SER A 150 -10.91 -10.56 8.03
CA SER A 150 -11.41 -10.96 6.73
C SER A 150 -12.90 -10.63 6.70
N GLY A 151 -13.24 -9.37 6.38
CA GLY A 151 -14.52 -9.14 5.74
C GLY A 151 -14.57 -10.07 4.54
N ALA A 152 -15.63 -10.86 4.38
CA ALA A 152 -15.89 -11.53 3.11
C ALA A 152 -15.64 -10.49 2.02
N PRO A 153 -14.94 -10.82 0.90
CA PRO A 153 -14.70 -9.86 -0.17
C PRO A 153 -15.99 -9.13 -0.38
N GLN A 154 -16.01 -7.85 0.02
CA GLN A 154 -17.09 -6.99 -0.41
C GLN A 154 -16.92 -7.12 -1.91
N LYS A 155 -17.85 -7.85 -2.52
CA LYS A 155 -18.16 -7.70 -3.92
C LYS A 155 -18.54 -6.24 -3.99
N THR A 156 -17.54 -5.37 -4.09
CA THR A 156 -17.70 -3.99 -4.47
C THR A 156 -18.54 -4.14 -5.71
N LYS A 157 -19.79 -3.71 -5.60
CA LYS A 157 -20.64 -3.56 -6.77
C LYS A 157 -20.07 -2.35 -7.50
N THR A 158 -18.82 -2.45 -7.98
CA THR A 158 -18.27 -1.56 -8.98
C THR A 158 -19.19 -1.72 -10.17
N LYS A 159 -19.93 -0.64 -10.44
CA LYS A 159 -20.97 -0.61 -11.46
C LYS A 159 -20.42 -0.67 -12.89
N ASP A 160 -19.10 -0.78 -13.08
CA ASP A 160 -18.50 -0.98 -14.39
C ASP A 160 -17.51 -2.16 -14.40
N ARG A 161 -18.05 -3.33 -14.69
CA ARG A 161 -17.35 -4.61 -14.92
C ARG A 161 -16.63 -4.66 -16.28
N ASN A 162 -15.97 -3.57 -16.71
CA ASN A 162 -15.35 -3.57 -18.04
C ASN A 162 -14.14 -4.51 -18.14
N PHE A 163 -13.42 -4.76 -17.03
CA PHE A 163 -12.36 -5.78 -16.99
C PHE A 163 -12.91 -7.21 -17.04
N LYS A 164 -13.95 -7.50 -16.24
CA LYS A 164 -14.60 -8.83 -16.18
C LYS A 164 -15.28 -9.25 -17.49
N ASN A 165 -15.65 -8.29 -18.35
CA ASN A 165 -16.31 -8.57 -19.62
C ASN A 165 -15.34 -8.73 -20.80
N LYS A 166 -14.05 -8.40 -20.65
CA LYS A 166 -13.09 -8.33 -21.76
C LYS A 166 -12.01 -9.41 -21.70
N ILE A 167 -11.55 -9.74 -20.51
CA ILE A 167 -10.75 -10.94 -20.30
C ILE A 167 -11.75 -12.03 -19.90
N THR A 168 -11.70 -13.20 -20.54
CA THR A 168 -12.43 -14.39 -20.05
C THR A 168 -11.69 -14.86 -18.79
N VAL A 169 -11.83 -14.11 -17.69
CA VAL A 169 -11.14 -14.37 -16.43
C VAL A 169 -11.82 -15.58 -15.82
N ASP A 170 -11.19 -16.75 -15.96
CA ASP A 170 -11.44 -17.88 -15.07
C ASP A 170 -11.27 -17.40 -13.62
N GLU A 171 -12.12 -17.82 -12.69
CA GLU A 171 -12.10 -17.37 -11.29
C GLU A 171 -10.69 -17.53 -10.66
N ASN A 172 -9.92 -18.53 -11.12
CA ASN A 172 -8.53 -18.76 -10.73
C ASN A 172 -7.61 -17.56 -11.01
N ILE A 173 -7.74 -16.90 -12.17
CA ILE A 173 -6.88 -15.77 -12.57
C ILE A 173 -7.15 -14.53 -11.71
N GLU A 174 -8.38 -14.34 -11.21
CA GLU A 174 -8.73 -13.21 -10.36
C GLU A 174 -7.96 -13.28 -9.02
N GLU A 175 -7.83 -14.46 -8.43
CA GLU A 175 -7.03 -14.67 -7.21
C GLU A 175 -5.54 -14.39 -7.46
N ASP A 176 -5.00 -14.82 -8.60
CA ASP A 176 -3.60 -14.57 -8.97
C ASP A 176 -3.29 -13.08 -9.17
N ILE A 177 -4.23 -12.32 -9.75
CA ILE A 177 -4.11 -10.86 -9.88
C ILE A 177 -4.08 -10.19 -8.51
N LEU A 178 -4.93 -10.63 -7.56
CA LEU A 178 -4.90 -10.10 -6.18
C LEU A 178 -3.54 -10.38 -5.52
N ILE A 179 -2.96 -11.57 -5.75
CA ILE A 179 -1.62 -11.91 -5.28
C ILE A 179 -0.57 -10.97 -5.88
N ILE A 180 -0.67 -10.62 -7.17
CA ILE A 180 0.23 -9.65 -7.81
C ILE A 180 0.12 -8.26 -7.16
N PHE A 181 -1.10 -7.77 -6.89
CA PHE A 181 -1.28 -6.51 -6.18
C PHE A 181 -0.70 -6.57 -4.76
N ALA A 182 -0.93 -7.66 -4.02
CA ALA A 182 -0.33 -7.86 -2.71
C ALA A 182 1.21 -7.84 -2.75
N ARG A 183 1.82 -8.48 -3.76
CA ARG A 183 3.28 -8.44 -4.00
C ARG A 183 3.77 -7.01 -4.26
N SER A 184 3.03 -6.24 -5.05
CA SER A 184 3.34 -4.83 -5.30
C SER A 184 3.37 -3.99 -4.02
N ILE A 185 2.40 -4.18 -3.14
CA ILE A 185 2.37 -3.49 -1.84
C ILE A 185 3.58 -3.85 -0.98
N VAL A 186 4.00 -5.11 -0.98
CA VAL A 186 5.21 -5.53 -0.26
C VAL A 186 6.48 -4.95 -0.88
N ARG A 187 6.59 -4.91 -2.22
CA ARG A 187 7.71 -4.24 -2.92
C ARG A 187 7.77 -2.75 -2.56
N MET A 188 6.61 -2.08 -2.58
CA MET A 188 6.48 -0.67 -2.21
C MET A 188 6.81 -0.44 -0.73
N TYR A 189 6.40 -1.33 0.17
CA TYR A 189 6.78 -1.28 1.57
C TYR A 189 8.30 -1.37 1.72
N LYS A 190 8.96 -2.37 1.11
CA LYS A 190 10.42 -2.47 1.12
C LYS A 190 11.06 -1.19 0.59
N LYS A 191 10.63 -0.70 -0.58
CA LYS A 191 11.18 0.51 -1.22
C LYS A 191 11.04 1.76 -0.32
N THR A 192 9.95 1.84 0.44
CA THR A 192 9.61 3.02 1.24
C THR A 192 10.23 2.98 2.65
N PHE A 193 10.38 1.78 3.22
CA PHE A 193 10.87 1.56 4.59
C PHE A 193 12.28 0.96 4.65
N ASP A 194 12.99 0.86 3.53
CA ASP A 194 14.39 0.39 3.51
C ASP A 194 15.31 1.33 4.31
N LYS A 195 16.54 0.88 4.52
CA LYS A 195 17.63 1.75 4.96
C LYS A 195 17.87 2.83 3.91
N PHE A 196 18.13 4.06 4.35
CA PHE A 196 18.56 5.13 3.47
C PHE A 196 20.08 5.11 3.32
N GLY A 197 20.57 5.51 2.14
CA GLY A 197 21.99 5.54 1.83
C GLY A 197 22.73 6.73 2.46
N ASN A 198 23.96 6.95 2.00
CA ASN A 198 24.80 8.08 2.41
C ASN A 198 24.51 9.39 1.64
N GLU A 199 23.39 9.44 0.90
CA GLU A 199 22.92 10.66 0.23
C GLU A 199 21.44 10.88 0.56
N PRO A 200 20.99 12.14 0.74
CA PRO A 200 19.59 12.41 1.04
C PRO A 200 18.69 11.90 -0.08
N SER A 201 17.65 11.15 0.29
CA SER A 201 16.71 10.58 -0.67
C SER A 201 15.86 11.67 -1.34
N LYS A 202 15.39 11.38 -2.55
CA LYS A 202 14.49 12.24 -3.37
C LYS A 202 13.13 11.61 -3.69
N GLY A 203 12.91 10.37 -3.25
CA GLY A 203 11.65 9.64 -3.45
C GLY A 203 10.89 9.37 -2.14
N LEU A 204 9.76 8.67 -2.17
CA LEU A 204 9.06 8.28 -0.93
C LEU A 204 9.90 7.29 -0.11
N GLN A 205 10.75 7.80 0.76
CA GLN A 205 11.63 7.04 1.65
C GLN A 205 11.37 7.52 3.08
N ARG A 206 10.52 6.78 3.79
CA ARG A 206 10.01 7.13 5.12
C ARG A 206 11.13 7.32 6.13
N ASN A 207 12.10 6.42 6.17
CA ASN A 207 13.20 6.49 7.15
C ASN A 207 14.08 7.73 6.92
N ALA A 208 14.45 8.05 5.69
CA ALA A 208 15.16 9.26 5.31
C ALA A 208 14.37 10.51 5.76
N MET A 209 13.06 10.54 5.47
CA MET A 209 12.17 11.63 5.87
C MET A 209 12.01 11.77 7.40
N PHE A 210 12.06 10.69 8.16
CA PHE A 210 11.87 10.76 9.62
C PHE A 210 13.18 10.97 10.37
N HIS A 211 14.32 10.71 9.73
CA HIS A 211 15.66 10.92 10.28
C HIS A 211 16.33 12.21 9.78
N GLY A 212 15.60 13.12 9.12
CA GLY A 212 16.14 14.41 8.68
C GLY A 212 17.04 14.33 7.44
N TYR A 213 17.07 13.18 6.76
CA TYR A 213 17.96 12.88 5.65
C TYR A 213 17.25 12.95 4.30
N TYR A 214 16.46 14.02 4.12
CA TYR A 214 15.57 14.20 2.98
C TYR A 214 15.52 15.67 2.53
N PHE A 215 15.37 15.91 1.22
CA PHE A 215 15.12 17.25 0.69
C PHE A 215 13.63 17.61 0.83
N TYR A 216 13.23 18.12 2.00
CA TYR A 216 11.80 18.35 2.29
C TYR A 216 11.10 19.31 1.32
N ASP A 217 11.82 20.21 0.68
CA ASP A 217 11.24 21.13 -0.32
C ASP A 217 10.85 20.43 -1.63
N GLU A 218 11.31 19.20 -1.86
CA GLU A 218 10.85 18.35 -2.95
C GLU A 218 9.49 17.69 -2.62
N ILE A 219 9.04 17.70 -1.36
CA ILE A 219 7.73 17.15 -0.98
C ILE A 219 6.63 18.06 -1.53
N GLY A 220 5.80 17.47 -2.38
CA GLY A 220 4.72 18.16 -3.06
C GLY A 220 3.47 17.30 -3.16
N LYS A 221 2.43 17.85 -3.79
CA LYS A 221 1.12 17.21 -3.98
C LYS A 221 1.22 15.76 -4.45
N ARG A 222 2.04 15.50 -5.48
CA ARG A 222 2.24 14.18 -6.08
C ARG A 222 2.63 13.12 -5.05
N HIS A 223 3.59 13.43 -4.17
CA HIS A 223 4.03 12.52 -3.11
C HIS A 223 2.87 12.11 -2.19
N ILE A 224 1.94 13.04 -1.90
CA ILE A 224 0.82 12.77 -1.02
C ILE A 224 -0.27 11.97 -1.74
N LEU A 225 -0.51 12.24 -3.03
CA LEU A 225 -1.41 11.44 -3.86
C LEU A 225 -0.91 9.99 -3.98
N GLN A 226 0.40 9.79 -4.17
CA GLN A 226 1.03 8.46 -4.17
C GLN A 226 0.79 7.71 -2.86
N LEU A 227 0.85 8.39 -1.72
CA LEU A 227 0.61 7.78 -0.42
C LEU A 227 -0.87 7.47 -0.17
N PHE A 228 -1.80 8.33 -0.62
CA PHE A 228 -3.23 8.00 -0.59
C PHE A 228 -3.54 6.78 -1.46
N GLN A 229 -2.99 6.73 -2.67
CA GLN A 229 -3.16 5.60 -3.58
C GLN A 229 -2.54 4.32 -3.01
N LEU A 230 -1.34 4.39 -2.42
CA LEU A 230 -0.71 3.26 -1.73
C LEU A 230 -1.57 2.75 -0.57
N LEU A 231 -2.15 3.66 0.22
CA LEU A 231 -3.01 3.30 1.34
C LEU A 231 -4.29 2.61 0.86
N LYS A 232 -4.93 3.12 -0.19
CA LYS A 232 -6.08 2.47 -0.84
C LYS A 232 -5.72 1.09 -1.36
N ALA A 233 -4.66 0.98 -2.16
CA ALA A 233 -4.20 -0.28 -2.72
C ALA A 233 -3.93 -1.32 -1.62
N SER A 234 -3.37 -0.89 -0.48
CA SER A 234 -3.05 -1.78 0.65
C SER A 234 -4.25 -2.54 1.23
N THR A 235 -5.48 -2.09 0.99
CA THR A 235 -6.70 -2.78 1.42
C THR A 235 -6.84 -4.18 0.83
N VAL A 236 -6.22 -4.47 -0.34
CA VAL A 236 -6.23 -5.80 -0.97
C VAL A 236 -5.59 -6.88 -0.08
N LEU A 237 -4.71 -6.49 0.84
CA LEU A 237 -4.03 -7.42 1.75
C LEU A 237 -4.98 -8.19 2.66
N LYS A 238 -6.22 -7.70 2.87
CA LYS A 238 -7.24 -8.44 3.63
C LYS A 238 -7.70 -9.74 2.93
N PHE A 239 -7.41 -9.87 1.63
CA PHE A 239 -7.80 -11.01 0.80
C PHE A 239 -6.67 -11.98 0.50
N VAL A 240 -5.42 -11.62 0.80
CA VAL A 240 -4.24 -12.41 0.41
C VAL A 240 -3.43 -12.81 1.63
N ASP A 241 -3.29 -14.11 1.86
CA ASP A 241 -2.42 -14.64 2.91
C ASP A 241 -0.94 -14.39 2.55
N LYS A 242 -0.16 -13.93 3.53
CA LYS A 242 1.28 -13.67 3.38
C LYS A 242 2.08 -14.85 2.81
N LYS A 243 1.64 -16.09 3.01
CA LYS A 243 2.32 -17.28 2.46
C LYS A 243 2.37 -17.32 0.93
N PHE A 244 1.46 -16.62 0.26
CA PHE A 244 1.41 -16.51 -1.20
C PHE A 244 2.26 -15.34 -1.74
N VAL A 245 2.74 -14.48 -0.84
CA VAL A 245 3.49 -13.26 -1.16
C VAL A 245 4.95 -13.38 -0.74
N LEU A 246 5.22 -13.95 0.44
CA LEU A 246 6.54 -14.06 1.03
C LEU A 246 6.97 -15.52 1.09
N LYS A 247 8.22 -15.79 0.73
CA LYS A 247 8.84 -17.09 0.94
C LYS A 247 9.14 -17.25 2.43
N SER A 248 8.42 -18.15 3.10
CA SER A 248 8.74 -18.56 4.47
C SER A 248 10.11 -19.23 4.51
N ASN A 249 10.95 -18.83 5.46
CA ASN A 249 12.19 -19.56 5.79
C ASN A 249 11.89 -20.79 6.66
#